data_AF-A0A0D9AN20-F1
#
_entry.id   AF-A0A0D9AN20-F1
#
_cell.length_a   1.000
_cell.length_b   1.000
_cell.length_c   1.000
_cell.angle_alpha   90.00
_cell.angle_beta   90.00
_cell.angle_gamma   90.00
#
_symmetry.space_group_name_H-M   'P 1'
#
loop_
_entity.id
_entity.type
_entity.pdbx_description
1 polymer ?
#
loop_
_entity_poly.entity_id
_entity_poly.type
_entity_poly.pdbx_seq_one_letter_code
_entity_poly.pdbx_strand_id
1 'polypeptide(L)'
;MFYVHETTDEGQADYLNSALRRYGVDSFVAPIGPNAEGRNVYGIACPLASEAEQARYLLYSNRAFIGDLHPDAASEISEKRARKNAAFVRLMTSNRILKASGLMLLIVLGGYLLGL
;
A
#
# COMPACT_ATOMS: atom_id res chain seq x y z
N MET A 1 -16.98 -4.72 -5.30
CA MET A 1 -15.73 -5.24 -5.90
C MET A 1 -14.60 -4.36 -5.45
N PHE A 2 -13.53 -4.95 -4.91
CA PHE A 2 -12.47 -4.21 -4.23
C PHE A 2 -11.18 -4.25 -5.05
N TYR A 3 -10.74 -3.10 -5.55
CA TYR A 3 -9.48 -2.98 -6.27
C TYR A 3 -8.30 -2.85 -5.30
N VAL A 4 -7.22 -3.59 -5.58
CA VAL A 4 -6.03 -3.66 -4.72
C VAL A 4 -4.76 -3.18 -5.39
N HIS A 5 -4.74 -3.20 -6.72
CA HIS A 5 -3.63 -2.75 -7.53
C HIS A 5 -4.11 -2.28 -8.89
N GLU A 6 -3.44 -1.28 -9.44
CA GLU A 6 -3.71 -0.71 -10.76
C GLU A 6 -2.40 -0.56 -11.52
N THR A 7 -2.42 -0.95 -12.80
CA THR A 7 -1.31 -0.83 -13.74
C THR A 7 -1.84 -0.55 -15.14
N THR A 8 -1.03 0.11 -15.98
CA THR A 8 -1.31 0.27 -17.40
C THR A 8 -0.76 -0.87 -18.26
N ASP A 9 0.00 -1.79 -17.65
CA ASP A 9 0.54 -2.98 -18.30
C ASP A 9 -0.36 -4.19 -18.01
N GLU A 10 -1.07 -4.66 -19.04
CA GLU A 10 -1.96 -5.83 -18.96
C GLU A 10 -1.21 -7.10 -18.55
N GLY A 11 -0.03 -7.35 -19.13
CA GLY A 11 0.74 -8.55 -18.85
C GLY A 11 1.24 -8.59 -17.40
N GLN A 12 1.56 -7.42 -16.85
CA GLN A 12 1.90 -7.31 -15.44
C GLN A 12 0.68 -7.53 -14.53
N ALA A 13 -0.49 -7.01 -14.90
CA ALA A 13 -1.72 -7.23 -14.15
C ALA A 13 -2.04 -8.73 -14.06
N ASP A 14 -1.95 -9.45 -15.18
CA ASP A 14 -2.18 -10.89 -15.26
C ASP A 14 -1.14 -11.69 -14.48
N TYR A 15 0.12 -11.30 -14.55
CA TYR A 15 1.20 -11.93 -13.80
C TYR A 15 0.97 -11.81 -12.28
N LEU A 16 0.71 -10.59 -11.81
CA LEU A 16 0.46 -10.32 -10.38
C LEU A 16 -0.81 -11.02 -9.90
N ASN A 17 -1.87 -11.03 -10.71
CA ASN A 17 -3.09 -11.77 -10.41
C ASN A 17 -2.81 -13.28 -10.27
N SER A 18 -2.06 -13.86 -11.20
CA SER A 18 -1.66 -15.27 -11.14
C SER A 18 -0.83 -15.57 -9.90
N ALA A 19 0.09 -14.67 -9.52
CA ALA A 19 0.87 -14.82 -8.30
C ALA A 19 0.01 -14.76 -7.03
N LEU A 20 -0.95 -13.84 -6.95
CA LEU A 20 -1.89 -13.73 -5.83
C LEU A 20 -2.76 -15.00 -5.69
N ARG A 21 -3.25 -15.53 -6.81
CA ARG A 21 -4.03 -16.77 -6.82
C ARG A 21 -3.23 -17.99 -6.36
N ARG A 22 -1.93 -18.07 -6.67
CA ARG A 22 -1.04 -19.12 -6.12
C ARG A 22 -0.92 -19.06 -4.60
N TYR A 23 -1.08 -17.87 -4.02
CA TYR A 23 -1.08 -17.64 -2.58
C TYR A 23 -2.48 -17.75 -1.95
N GLY A 24 -3.45 -18.26 -2.69
CA GLY A 24 -4.80 -18.56 -2.21
C GLY A 24 -5.76 -17.37 -2.23
N VAL A 25 -5.40 -16.24 -2.85
CA VAL A 25 -6.28 -15.09 -2.98
C VAL A 25 -7.19 -15.27 -4.19
N ASP A 26 -8.50 -15.17 -4.01
CA ASP A 26 -9.43 -15.14 -5.14
C ASP A 26 -9.47 -13.72 -5.74
N SER A 27 -8.77 -13.55 -6.86
CA SER A 27 -8.66 -12.28 -7.57
C SER A 27 -8.73 -12.45 -9.08
N PHE A 28 -9.08 -11.37 -9.76
CA PHE A 28 -9.14 -11.31 -11.22
C PHE A 28 -8.76 -9.93 -11.74
N VAL A 29 -8.30 -9.88 -12.99
CA VAL A 29 -7.99 -8.63 -13.69
C VAL A 29 -9.27 -8.09 -14.32
N ALA A 30 -9.54 -6.81 -14.12
CA ALA A 30 -10.65 -6.11 -14.73
C ALA A 30 -10.16 -4.78 -15.33
N PRO A 31 -10.58 -4.42 -16.56
CA PRO A 31 -10.30 -3.11 -17.11
C PRO A 31 -11.09 -2.05 -16.33
N ILE A 32 -10.38 -1.05 -15.80
CA ILE A 32 -10.98 0.08 -15.06
C ILE A 32 -11.41 1.17 -16.05
N GLY A 33 -10.72 1.28 -17.17
CA GLY A 33 -10.92 2.31 -18.18
C GLY A 33 -9.61 3.07 -18.48
N PRO A 34 -9.64 4.04 -19.39
CA PRO A 34 -8.46 4.81 -19.74
C PRO A 34 -8.09 5.81 -18.62
N ASN A 35 -6.79 6.01 -18.41
CA ASN A 35 -6.26 7.09 -17.57
C ASN A 35 -6.37 8.46 -18.29
N ALA A 36 -5.91 9.53 -17.61
CA ALA A 36 -5.91 10.89 -18.17
C ALA A 36 -5.08 11.06 -19.46
N GLU A 37 -4.19 10.11 -19.76
CA GLU A 37 -3.36 10.08 -20.96
C GLU A 37 -3.96 9.20 -22.08
N GLY A 38 -5.14 8.61 -21.84
CA GLY A 38 -5.81 7.71 -22.78
C GLY A 38 -5.28 6.27 -22.80
N ARG A 39 -4.40 5.89 -21.86
CA ARG A 39 -3.90 4.52 -21.73
C ARG A 39 -4.87 3.68 -20.92
N ASN A 40 -5.16 2.45 -21.36
CA ASN A 40 -5.99 1.52 -20.60
C ASN A 40 -5.35 1.18 -19.25
N VAL A 41 -6.16 1.24 -18.20
CA VAL A 41 -5.78 0.84 -16.85
C VAL A 41 -6.48 -0.46 -16.51
N TYR A 42 -5.68 -1.39 -16.01
CA TYR A 42 -6.10 -2.71 -15.55
C TYR A 42 -5.99 -2.75 -14.03
N GLY A 43 -7.05 -3.21 -13.39
CA GLY A 43 -7.17 -3.35 -11.96
C GLY A 43 -7.19 -4.81 -11.54
N ILE A 44 -6.44 -5.16 -10.50
CA ILE A 44 -6.63 -6.42 -9.79
C ILE A 44 -7.75 -6.21 -8.79
N ALA A 45 -8.79 -7.01 -8.92
CA ALA A 45 -10.00 -6.93 -8.13
C ALA A 45 -10.26 -8.22 -7.35
N CYS A 46 -10.74 -8.05 -6.13
CA CYS A 46 -11.18 -9.12 -5.25
C CYS A 46 -12.70 -9.03 -5.04
N PRO A 47 -13.40 -10.18 -4.99
CA PRO A 47 -14.85 -10.21 -4.75
C PRO A 47 -15.18 -9.87 -3.29
N LEU A 48 -14.36 -10.33 -2.34
CA LEU A 48 -14.55 -10.16 -0.90
C LEU A 48 -13.56 -9.15 -0.32
N ALA A 49 -13.96 -8.49 0.77
CA ALA A 49 -13.11 -7.54 1.49
C ALA A 49 -11.93 -8.23 2.18
N SER A 50 -12.13 -9.44 2.72
CA SER A 50 -11.07 -10.26 3.33
C SER A 50 -9.97 -10.61 2.32
N GLU A 51 -10.36 -11.03 1.11
CA GLU A 51 -9.45 -11.31 0.00
C GLU A 51 -8.67 -10.06 -0.40
N ALA A 52 -9.36 -8.92 -0.48
CA ALA A 52 -8.72 -7.64 -0.78
C ALA A 52 -7.69 -7.24 0.29
N GLU A 53 -7.98 -7.49 1.56
CA GLU A 53 -7.05 -7.23 2.66
C GLU A 53 -5.84 -8.16 2.61
N GLN A 54 -6.06 -9.45 2.37
CA GLN A 54 -4.99 -10.43 2.19
C GLN A 54 -4.11 -10.08 0.99
N ALA A 55 -4.69 -9.73 -0.15
CA ALA A 55 -3.97 -9.29 -1.34
C ALA A 55 -3.11 -8.05 -1.06
N ARG A 56 -3.66 -7.05 -0.35
CA ARG A 56 -2.91 -5.86 0.07
C ARG A 56 -1.77 -6.22 1.01
N TYR A 57 -1.99 -7.12 1.96
CA TYR A 57 -0.93 -7.60 2.84
C TYR A 57 0.20 -8.27 2.06
N LEU A 58 -0.14 -9.16 1.11
CA LEU A 58 0.85 -9.81 0.24
C LEU A 58 1.63 -8.79 -0.60
N LEU A 59 0.91 -7.89 -1.28
CA LEU A 59 1.49 -6.89 -2.18
C LEU A 59 2.32 -5.84 -1.46
N TYR A 60 1.95 -5.40 -0.27
CA TYR A 60 2.58 -4.23 0.37
C TYR A 60 3.37 -4.51 1.66
N SER A 61 3.18 -5.67 2.29
CA SER A 61 3.78 -5.97 3.60
C SER A 61 4.59 -7.27 3.60
N ASN A 62 4.12 -8.32 2.93
CA ASN A 62 4.80 -9.61 2.92
C ASN A 62 6.08 -9.55 2.08
N ARG A 63 7.23 -9.92 2.66
CA ARG A 63 8.52 -9.94 1.94
C ARG A 63 8.75 -11.23 1.15
N ALA A 64 8.27 -12.36 1.65
CA ALA A 64 8.40 -13.65 0.98
C ALA A 64 7.64 -13.64 -0.36
N PHE A 65 6.42 -13.09 -0.35
CA PHE A 65 5.64 -12.91 -1.57
C PHE A 65 6.40 -12.13 -2.65
N ILE A 66 7.10 -11.04 -2.27
CA ILE A 66 7.89 -10.24 -3.23
C ILE A 66 9.12 -10.98 -3.70
N GLY A 67 9.79 -11.74 -2.82
CA GLY A 67 10.94 -12.58 -3.18
C GLY A 67 10.59 -13.64 -4.22
N ASP A 68 9.34 -14.10 -4.25
CA ASP A 68 8.83 -15.07 -5.22
C ASP A 68 8.40 -14.45 -6.56
N LEU A 69 8.29 -13.12 -6.65
CA LEU A 69 7.94 -12.45 -7.89
C LEU A 69 9.14 -12.37 -8.85
N HIS A 70 8.84 -12.30 -10.15
CA HIS A 70 9.82 -11.97 -11.17
C HIS A 70 10.48 -10.62 -10.83
N PRO A 71 11.80 -10.44 -11.04
CA PRO A 71 12.52 -9.21 -10.66
C PRO A 71 11.85 -7.93 -11.15
N ASP A 72 11.32 -7.94 -12.37
CA ASP A 72 10.65 -6.77 -12.95
C ASP A 72 9.37 -6.41 -12.19
N ALA A 73 8.53 -7.40 -11.86
CA ALA A 73 7.32 -7.17 -11.06
C ALA A 73 7.66 -6.83 -9.60
N ALA A 74 8.70 -7.45 -9.04
CA ALA A 74 9.17 -7.18 -7.69
C ALA A 74 9.66 -5.74 -7.53
N SER A 75 10.38 -5.21 -8.53
CA SER A 75 10.92 -3.85 -8.51
C SER A 75 9.81 -2.80 -8.47
N GLU A 76 8.79 -2.91 -9.32
CA GLU A 76 7.68 -1.97 -9.35
C GLU A 76 6.89 -1.95 -8.02
N ILE A 77 6.56 -3.13 -7.49
CA ILE A 77 5.85 -3.22 -6.23
C ILE A 77 6.70 -2.64 -5.09
N SER A 78 8.00 -2.88 -5.11
CA SER A 78 8.94 -2.34 -4.13
C SER A 78 9.04 -0.82 -4.20
N GLU A 79 9.02 -0.22 -5.40
CA GLU A 79 8.94 1.23 -5.56
C GLU A 79 7.64 1.80 -5.00
N LYS A 80 6.50 1.16 -5.28
CA LYS A 80 5.19 1.58 -4.74
C LYS A 80 5.19 1.51 -3.21
N ARG A 81 5.79 0.47 -2.61
CA ARG A 81 6.01 0.37 -1.16
C ARG A 81 6.88 1.51 -0.62
N ALA A 82 8.00 1.79 -1.28
CA ALA A 82 8.91 2.85 -0.87
C ALA A 82 8.25 4.24 -0.87
N ARG A 83 7.47 4.56 -1.91
CA ARG A 83 6.71 5.83 -1.98
C ARG A 83 5.68 5.95 -0.86
N LYS A 84 4.96 4.88 -0.55
CA LYS A 84 3.96 4.86 0.53
C LYS A 84 4.62 5.04 1.91
N ASN A 85 5.73 4.36 2.16
CA ASN A 85 6.49 4.51 3.39
C ASN A 85 7.10 5.91 3.52
N ALA A 86 7.65 6.47 2.44
CA ALA A 86 8.17 7.83 2.43
C ALA A 86 7.09 8.87 2.73
N ALA A 87 5.88 8.71 2.18
CA ALA A 87 4.74 9.58 2.50
C ALA A 87 4.32 9.47 3.97
N PHE A 88 4.29 8.26 4.52
CA PHE A 88 3.95 8.04 5.93
C PHE A 88 5.01 8.59 6.89
N VAL A 89 6.29 8.37 6.59
CA VAL A 89 7.41 8.96 7.33
C VAL A 89 7.33 10.47 7.25
N ARG A 90 7.14 11.07 6.07
CA ARG A 90 7.01 12.52 5.91
C ARG A 90 5.83 13.10 6.69
N LEU A 91 4.73 12.35 6.83
CA LEU A 91 3.60 12.74 7.67
C LEU A 91 4.02 12.75 9.15
N MET A 92 4.61 11.66 9.65
CA MET A 92 5.09 11.53 11.04
C MET A 92 6.18 12.56 11.38
N THR A 93 7.09 12.86 10.46
CA THR A 93 8.15 13.86 10.62
C THR A 93 7.69 15.28 10.27
N SER A 94 6.40 15.49 9.99
CA SER A 94 5.88 16.83 9.73
C SER A 94 6.00 17.69 10.98
N ASN A 95 6.54 18.90 10.80
CA ASN A 95 6.79 19.90 11.85
C ASN A 95 5.57 20.21 12.74
N ARG A 96 4.34 19.94 12.26
CA ARG A 96 3.11 20.09 13.03
C ARG A 96 2.92 19.01 14.09
N ILE A 97 3.26 17.75 13.79
CA ILE A 97 3.11 16.62 14.73
C ILE A 97 4.20 16.68 15.79
N LEU A 98 5.44 17.01 15.41
CA LEU A 98 6.53 17.24 16.37
C LEU A 98 6.22 18.37 17.36
N LYS A 99 5.59 19.47 16.90
CA LYS A 99 5.14 20.55 17.80
C LYS A 99 4.01 20.11 18.73
N ALA A 100 3.07 19.29 18.25
CA ALA A 100 1.98 18.76 19.08
C ALA A 100 2.49 17.80 20.17
N SER A 101 3.42 16.90 19.83
CA SER A 101 4.06 16.00 20.80
C SER A 101 4.89 16.77 21.83
N GLY A 102 5.63 17.80 21.41
CA GLY A 102 6.38 18.67 22.33
C GLY A 102 5.47 19.44 23.29
N LEU A 103 4.29 19.89 22.82
CA LEU A 103 3.32 20.60 23.65
C LEU A 103 2.68 19.68 24.70
N MET A 104 2.34 18.44 24.34
CA MET A 104 1.86 17.45 25.32
C MET A 104 2.89 17.16 26.40
N LEU A 105 4.17 17.03 26.02
CA LEU A 105 5.24 16.77 26.98
C LEU A 105 5.37 17.92 27.99
N LEU A 106 5.25 19.17 27.53
CA LEU A 106 5.26 20.36 28.39
C LEU A 106 4.03 20.47 29.29
N ILE A 107 2.85 20.06 28.83
CA ILE A 107 1.63 20.01 29.64
C ILE A 107 1.75 18.95 30.74
N VAL A 108 2.27 17.76 30.41
CA VAL A 108 2.51 16.69 31.38
C VAL A 108 3.58 17.08 32.39
N LEU A 109 4.70 17.67 31.95
CA LEU A 109 5.74 18.18 32.85
C LEU A 109 5.22 19.32 33.73
N GLY A 110 4.41 20.22 33.16
CA GLY A 110 3.79 21.33 33.87
C GLY A 110 2.80 20.85 34.92
N GLY A 111 1.98 19.85 34.61
CA GLY A 111 1.08 19.20 35.58
C GLY A 111 1.84 18.50 36.70
N TYR A 112 2.94 17.81 36.37
CA TYR A 112 3.80 17.15 37.35
C TYR A 112 4.51 18.14 38.28
N LEU A 113 4.99 19.28 37.76
CA LEU A 113 5.65 20.33 38.54
C LEU A 113 4.67 21.19 39.36
N LEU A 114 3.43 21.33 38.91
CA LEU A 114 2.37 22.05 39.62
C LEU A 114 1.60 21.17 40.63
N GLY A 115 1.99 19.91 40.79
CA GLY A 115 1.50 19.03 41.85
C GLY A 115 0.05 18.60 41.70
N LEU A 116 -0.37 18.27 40.47
CA LEU A 116 -1.64 17.59 40.18
C LEU A 116 -1.45 16.07 40.17
#